data_AF-A0A838ZM91-F1
#
_entry.id   AF-A0A838ZM91-F1
#
_cell.length_a   1.000
_cell.length_b   1.000
_cell.length_c   1.000
_cell.angle_alpha   90.00
_cell.angle_beta   90.00
_cell.angle_gamma   90.00
#
_symmetry.space_group_name_H-M   'P 1'
#
loop_
_entity.id
_entity.type
_entity.pdbx_description
1 polymer ?
#
loop_
_entity_poly.entity_id
_entity_poly.type
_entity_poly.pdbx_seq_one_letter_code
_entity_poly.pdbx_strand_id
1 'polypeptide(L)'
;MNNNISIPQNIENQTSYKRKVSLSELLRSLMLAPSSAIVFIKNKKQKTIDEQLLERLQLAVTEVNACAVCSYAHTQMALKMGMNNDEISGFLTGDKSFVNPEESKAILFAQHYAETRGLPEQ
;
A
#
# COMPACT_ATOMS: atom_id res chain seq x y z
N MET A 1 -18.03 -22.36 20.88
CA MET A 1 -17.93 -20.91 21.18
C MET A 1 -18.29 -20.18 19.91
N ASN A 2 -19.51 -19.66 19.82
CA ASN A 2 -19.92 -18.82 18.70
C ASN A 2 -19.34 -17.42 18.95
N ASN A 3 -18.16 -17.17 18.40
CA ASN A 3 -17.63 -15.82 18.37
C ASN A 3 -18.42 -15.07 17.31
N ASN A 4 -19.48 -14.38 17.74
CA ASN A 4 -20.14 -13.35 16.93
C ASN A 4 -19.15 -12.20 16.77
N ILE A 5 -18.19 -12.38 15.85
CA ILE A 5 -17.29 -11.33 15.42
C ILE A 5 -18.16 -10.36 14.63
N SER A 6 -18.60 -9.30 15.29
CA SER A 6 -19.27 -8.18 14.62
C SER A 6 -18.22 -7.47 13.76
N ILE A 7 -18.25 -7.72 12.45
CA ILE A 7 -17.41 -6.99 11.50
C ILE A 7 -17.94 -5.54 11.46
N PRO A 8 -17.11 -4.53 11.76
CA PRO A 8 -17.49 -3.13 11.61
C PRO A 8 -18.03 -2.86 10.20
N GLN A 9 -19.16 -2.15 10.09
CA GLN A 9 -19.83 -1.92 8.79
C GLN A 9 -18.96 -1.18 7.76
N ASN A 10 -17.96 -0.41 8.20
CA ASN A 10 -16.98 0.22 7.31
C ASN A 10 -16.07 -0.80 6.60
N ILE A 11 -15.87 -2.00 7.18
CA ILE A 11 -15.12 -3.11 6.59
C ILE A 11 -16.02 -3.89 5.63
N GLU A 12 -17.29 -4.15 5.99
CA GLU A 12 -18.27 -4.79 5.09
C GLU A 12 -18.53 -3.97 3.82
N ASN A 13 -18.49 -2.64 3.92
CA ASN A 13 -18.76 -1.74 2.79
C ASN A 13 -17.55 -1.51 1.87
N GLN A 14 -16.40 -2.17 2.08
CA GLN A 14 -15.27 -2.15 1.13
C GLN A 14 -15.54 -3.05 -0.08
N THR A 15 -16.61 -2.81 -0.83
CA THR A 15 -17.06 -3.70 -1.93
C THR A 15 -16.69 -3.22 -3.33
N SER A 16 -15.70 -2.34 -3.46
CA SER A 16 -15.32 -1.78 -4.74
C SER A 16 -13.84 -1.99 -5.01
N TYR A 17 -13.50 -2.87 -5.96
CA TYR A 17 -12.24 -2.73 -6.69
C TYR A 17 -12.28 -1.37 -7.37
N LYS A 18 -11.75 -0.34 -6.69
CA LYS A 18 -11.84 1.06 -7.13
C LYS A 18 -11.27 1.25 -8.54
N ARG A 19 -10.33 0.41 -8.97
CA ARG A 19 -9.60 0.57 -10.24
C ARG A 19 -9.41 -0.74 -10.99
N LYS A 20 -9.83 -0.76 -12.25
CA LYS A 20 -9.50 -1.83 -13.22
C LYS A 20 -8.24 -1.44 -14.00
N VAL A 21 -7.39 -2.42 -14.29
CA VAL A 21 -6.16 -2.26 -15.07
C VAL A 21 -6.42 -2.68 -16.50
N SER A 22 -5.97 -1.89 -17.47
CA SER A 22 -6.04 -2.23 -18.90
C SER A 22 -4.87 -3.11 -19.32
N LEU A 23 -4.99 -3.79 -20.47
CA LEU A 23 -3.91 -4.65 -20.99
C LEU A 23 -2.62 -3.86 -21.28
N SER A 24 -2.73 -2.62 -21.77
CA SER A 24 -1.57 -1.78 -22.06
C SER A 24 -0.85 -1.34 -20.78
N GLU A 25 -1.60 -1.01 -19.72
CA GLU A 25 -1.05 -0.68 -18.41
C GLU A 25 -0.37 -1.88 -17.75
N LEU A 26 -0.98 -3.06 -17.87
CA LEU A 26 -0.39 -4.31 -17.40
C LEU A 26 0.92 -4.60 -18.14
N LEU A 27 0.92 -4.51 -19.48
CA LEU A 27 2.11 -4.75 -20.28
C LEU A 27 3.22 -3.75 -19.94
N ARG A 28 2.91 -2.45 -19.81
CA ARG A 28 3.86 -1.43 -19.37
C ARG A 28 4.44 -1.76 -18.00
N SER A 29 3.59 -2.15 -17.05
CA SER A 29 4.03 -2.51 -15.69
C SER A 29 4.96 -3.73 -15.69
N LEU A 30 4.62 -4.77 -16.47
CA LEU A 30 5.44 -5.96 -16.62
C LEU A 30 6.79 -5.67 -17.28
N MET A 31 6.83 -4.75 -18.25
CA MET A 31 8.08 -4.32 -18.88
C MET A 31 9.01 -3.56 -17.91
N LEU A 32 8.45 -2.74 -17.01
CA LEU A 32 9.23 -1.97 -16.03
C LEU A 32 9.65 -2.79 -14.80
N ALA A 33 8.91 -3.86 -14.48
CA ALA A 33 9.11 -4.66 -13.28
C ALA A 33 10.55 -5.18 -13.07
N PRO A 34 11.28 -5.72 -14.08
CA PRO A 34 12.63 -6.24 -13.87
C PRO A 34 13.62 -5.17 -13.43
N SER A 35 13.65 -4.02 -14.12
CA SER A 35 14.55 -2.91 -13.79
C SER A 35 14.23 -2.33 -12.42
N SER A 36 12.94 -2.14 -12.12
CA SER A 36 12.48 -1.66 -10.81
C SER A 36 12.83 -2.65 -9.69
N ALA A 37 12.69 -3.96 -9.92
CA ALA A 37 13.05 -4.99 -8.95
C ALA A 37 14.55 -4.99 -8.64
N ILE A 38 15.42 -4.80 -9.63
CA ILE A 38 16.87 -4.70 -9.42
C ILE A 38 17.20 -3.52 -8.50
N VAL A 39 16.64 -2.35 -8.78
CA VAL A 39 16.84 -1.14 -7.96
C VAL A 39 16.28 -1.34 -6.55
N PHE A 40 15.07 -1.88 -6.43
CA PHE A 40 14.42 -2.16 -5.16
C PHE A 40 15.25 -3.11 -4.28
N ILE A 41 15.71 -4.24 -4.83
CA ILE A 41 16.53 -5.23 -4.11
C ILE A 41 17.84 -4.59 -3.65
N LYS A 42 18.49 -3.79 -4.51
CA LYS A 42 19.72 -3.07 -4.16
C LYS A 42 19.48 -2.11 -2.99
N ASN A 43 18.46 -1.26 -3.09
CA ASN A 43 18.14 -0.25 -2.07
C ASN A 43 17.73 -0.89 -0.73
N LYS A 44 17.00 -2.01 -0.78
CA LYS A 44 16.62 -2.80 0.39
C LYS A 44 17.84 -3.40 1.07
N LYS A 45 18.78 -4.00 0.32
CA LYS A 45 20.05 -4.51 0.87
C LYS A 45 20.88 -3.41 1.54
N GLN A 46 20.82 -2.21 1.00
CA GLN A 46 21.54 -1.05 1.53
C GLN A 46 20.82 -0.36 2.70
N LYS A 47 19.60 -0.78 3.06
CA LYS A 47 18.78 -0.18 4.14
C LYS A 47 18.66 1.34 4.03
N THR A 48 18.51 1.82 2.80
CA THR A 48 18.41 3.26 2.49
C THR A 48 17.10 3.89 2.95
N ILE A 49 16.09 3.06 3.25
CA ILE A 49 14.76 3.45 3.73
C ILE A 49 14.45 2.56 4.93
N ASP A 50 13.86 3.15 5.96
CA ASP A 50 13.33 2.41 7.10
C ASP A 50 12.30 1.36 6.65
N GLU A 51 12.32 0.19 7.29
CA GLU A 51 11.45 -0.91 6.86
C GLU A 51 9.97 -0.61 7.16
N GLN A 52 9.65 0.03 8.29
CA GLN A 52 8.27 0.37 8.63
C GLN A 52 7.74 1.47 7.70
N LEU A 53 8.56 2.48 7.37
CA LEU A 53 8.21 3.45 6.34
C LEU A 53 7.92 2.75 5.01
N LEU A 54 8.77 1.80 4.60
CA LEU A 54 8.53 1.06 3.36
C LEU A 54 7.17 0.35 3.36
N GLU A 55 6.80 -0.28 4.48
CA GLU A 55 5.51 -0.97 4.62
C GLU A 55 4.33 0.02 4.64
N ARG A 56 4.44 1.17 5.31
CA ARG A 56 3.44 2.25 5.25
C ARG A 56 3.20 2.73 3.82
N LEU A 57 4.26 2.86 3.00
CA LEU A 57 4.13 3.21 1.58
C LEU A 57 3.37 2.13 0.81
N GLN A 58 3.62 0.84 1.08
CA GLN A 58 2.90 -0.26 0.42
C GLN A 58 1.42 -0.31 0.82
N LEU A 59 1.09 -0.08 2.10
CA LEU A 59 -0.29 0.00 2.57
C LEU A 59 -1.03 1.19 1.95
N ALA A 60 -0.39 2.36 1.88
CA ALA A 60 -0.96 3.55 1.23
C ALA A 60 -1.22 3.34 -0.28
N VAL A 61 -0.28 2.72 -1.00
CA VAL A 61 -0.46 2.36 -2.43
C VAL A 61 -1.55 1.30 -2.59
N THR A 62 -1.67 0.38 -1.64
CA THR A 62 -2.69 -0.68 -1.63
C THR A 62 -4.10 -0.11 -1.50
N GLU A 63 -4.29 0.90 -0.65
CA GLU A 63 -5.56 1.62 -0.51
C GLU A 63 -6.00 2.24 -1.84
N VAL A 64 -5.09 2.99 -2.49
CA VAL A 64 -5.37 3.67 -3.77
C VAL A 64 -5.74 2.68 -4.87
N ASN A 65 -5.02 1.56 -4.95
CA ASN A 65 -5.24 0.53 -5.97
C ASN A 65 -6.41 -0.42 -5.65
N ALA A 66 -6.88 -0.46 -4.41
CA ALA A 66 -7.89 -1.41 -3.93
C ALA A 66 -7.56 -2.87 -4.30
N CYS A 67 -6.30 -3.27 -4.11
CA CYS A 67 -5.78 -4.58 -4.48
C CYS A 67 -6.00 -5.60 -3.35
N ALA A 68 -6.89 -6.57 -3.53
CA ALA A 68 -7.19 -7.58 -2.51
C ALA A 68 -5.97 -8.44 -2.10
N VAL A 69 -5.16 -8.86 -3.08
CA VAL A 69 -3.95 -9.67 -2.82
C VAL A 69 -2.90 -8.86 -2.06
N CYS A 70 -2.70 -7.60 -2.46
CA CYS A 70 -1.75 -6.69 -1.83
C CYS A 70 -2.20 -6.35 -0.41
N SER A 71 -3.50 -6.10 -0.20
CA SER A 71 -4.10 -5.86 1.12
C SER A 71 -3.82 -7.02 2.06
N TYR A 72 -4.06 -8.26 1.63
CA TYR A 72 -3.75 -9.43 2.45
C TYR A 72 -2.24 -9.57 2.72
N ALA A 73 -1.40 -9.47 1.69
CA ALA A 73 0.04 -9.69 1.80
C ALA A 73 0.72 -8.64 2.69
N HIS A 74 0.44 -7.35 2.46
CA HIS A 74 1.04 -6.25 3.21
C HIS A 74 0.49 -6.12 4.62
N THR A 75 -0.78 -6.46 4.86
CA THR A 75 -1.30 -6.63 6.23
C THR A 75 -0.50 -7.69 6.99
N GLN A 76 -0.25 -8.85 6.37
CA GLN A 76 0.53 -9.90 7.02
C GLN A 76 1.98 -9.47 7.29
N MET A 77 2.61 -8.74 6.36
CA MET A 77 3.97 -8.23 6.52
C MET A 77 4.05 -7.19 7.65
N ALA A 78 3.14 -6.21 7.67
CA ALA A 78 3.04 -5.19 8.71
C ALA A 78 2.86 -5.80 10.11
N LEU A 79 1.99 -6.81 10.24
CA LEU A 79 1.79 -7.54 11.50
C LEU A 79 3.07 -8.24 11.97
N LYS A 80 3.81 -8.88 11.05
CA LYS A 80 5.11 -9.52 11.38
C LYS A 80 6.18 -8.52 11.81
N MET A 81 6.06 -7.27 11.37
CA MET A 81 6.94 -6.16 11.77
C MET A 81 6.52 -5.47 13.07
N GLY A 82 5.41 -5.90 13.68
CA GLY A 82 4.91 -5.35 14.93
C GLY A 82 4.18 -4.00 14.80
N MET A 83 3.70 -3.65 13.61
CA MET A 83 2.89 -2.45 13.41
C MET A 83 1.54 -2.56 14.14
N ASN A 84 0.98 -1.42 14.55
CA ASN A 84 -0.32 -1.39 15.24
C ASN A 84 -1.45 -1.75 14.26
N ASN A 85 -2.43 -2.55 14.69
CA ASN A 85 -3.62 -2.87 13.92
C ASN A 85 -4.40 -1.61 13.48
N ASP A 86 -4.52 -0.61 14.35
CA ASP A 86 -5.23 0.64 14.03
C ASP A 86 -4.48 1.44 12.97
N GLU A 87 -3.15 1.44 13.02
CA GLU A 87 -2.28 2.06 12.01
C GLU A 87 -2.44 1.36 10.65
N ILE A 88 -2.37 0.02 10.62
CA ILE A 88 -2.56 -0.76 9.39
C ILE A 88 -3.95 -0.49 8.79
N SER A 89 -4.99 -0.53 9.62
CA SER A 89 -6.36 -0.25 9.19
C SER A 89 -6.51 1.20 8.69
N GLY A 90 -5.87 2.15 9.37
CA GLY A 90 -5.84 3.56 8.98
C GLY A 90 -5.26 3.74 7.57
N PHE A 91 -4.08 3.18 7.30
CA PHE A 91 -3.49 3.26 5.97
C PHE A 91 -4.36 2.60 4.88
N LEU A 92 -4.96 1.44 5.16
CA LEU A 92 -5.83 0.74 4.20
C LEU A 92 -7.19 1.42 3.98
N THR A 93 -7.57 2.37 4.83
CA THR A 93 -8.82 3.15 4.71
C THR A 93 -8.58 4.61 4.30
N GLY A 94 -7.32 5.03 4.16
CA GLY A 94 -6.95 6.39 3.80
C GLY A 94 -6.98 7.37 4.96
N ASP A 95 -7.05 6.89 6.20
CA ASP A 95 -6.94 7.73 7.39
C ASP A 95 -5.51 8.29 7.50
N LYS A 96 -5.42 9.61 7.68
CA LYS A 96 -4.16 10.35 7.78
C LYS A 96 -3.68 10.50 9.23
N SER A 97 -4.46 10.05 10.22
CA SER A 97 -4.15 10.18 11.65
C SER A 97 -2.83 9.49 12.05
N PHE A 98 -2.43 8.44 11.33
CA PHE A 98 -1.20 7.67 11.57
C PHE A 98 -0.01 8.10 10.70
N VAL A 99 -0.16 9.14 9.88
CA VAL A 99 0.92 9.64 9.03
C VAL A 99 1.83 10.58 9.81
N ASN A 100 3.07 10.16 10.05
CA ASN A 100 4.07 11.02 10.66
C ASN A 100 4.38 12.22 9.75
N PRO A 101 4.53 13.45 10.29
CA PRO A 101 4.82 14.64 9.49
C PRO A 101 6.08 14.49 8.62
N GLU A 102 7.11 13.82 9.11
CA GLU A 102 8.37 13.58 8.40
C GLU A 102 8.21 12.64 7.19
N GLU A 103 7.27 11.69 7.27
CA GLU A 103 6.99 10.69 6.23
C GLU A 103 5.91 11.17 5.23
N SER A 104 5.18 12.23 5.59
CA SER A 104 3.98 12.68 4.87
C SER A 104 4.21 12.93 3.38
N LYS A 105 5.34 13.55 2.99
CA LYS A 105 5.69 13.77 1.58
C LYS A 105 5.88 12.48 0.81
N ALA A 106 6.53 11.49 1.41
CA ALA A 106 6.77 10.20 0.77
C ALA A 106 5.46 9.42 0.59
N ILE A 107 4.60 9.44 1.61
CA ILE A 107 3.28 8.79 1.58
C ILE A 107 2.37 9.45 0.54
N LEU A 108 2.28 10.78 0.53
CA LEU A 108 1.49 11.51 -0.46
C LEU A 108 2.02 11.29 -1.88
N PHE A 109 3.35 11.29 -2.06
CA PHE A 109 3.94 10.96 -3.36
C PHE A 109 3.61 9.53 -3.80
N ALA A 110 3.68 8.54 -2.90
CA ALA A 110 3.36 7.16 -3.23
C ALA A 110 1.88 7.00 -3.61
N GLN A 111 0.98 7.68 -2.89
CA GLN A 111 -0.43 7.74 -3.22
C GLN A 111 -0.64 8.39 -4.60
N HIS A 112 -0.06 9.57 -4.85
CA HIS A 112 -0.14 10.26 -6.15
C HIS A 112 0.45 9.42 -7.30
N TYR A 113 1.56 8.74 -7.06
CA TYR A 113 2.17 7.82 -8.03
C TYR A 113 1.21 6.67 -8.40
N ALA A 114 0.54 6.09 -7.41
CA ALA A 114 -0.49 5.08 -7.64
C ALA A 114 -1.72 5.68 -8.35
N GLU A 115 -2.13 6.89 -7.96
CA GLU A 115 -3.28 7.58 -8.53
C GLU A 115 -3.10 7.88 -10.03
N THR A 116 -1.89 8.26 -10.42
CA THR A 116 -1.50 8.64 -11.79
C THR A 116 -1.01 7.47 -12.64
N ARG A 117 -1.12 6.22 -12.14
CA ARG A 117 -0.65 5.01 -12.84
C ARG A 117 0.84 5.06 -13.20
N GLY A 118 1.64 5.57 -12.26
CA GLY A 118 3.09 5.71 -12.40
C GLY A 118 3.51 6.78 -13.39
N LEU A 119 2.72 7.86 -13.49
CA LEU A 119 3.01 9.05 -14.29
C LEU A 119 2.71 10.31 -13.46
N PRO A 120 3.38 10.51 -12.30
CA PRO A 120 3.11 11.65 -11.45
C PRO A 120 3.47 12.96 -12.15
N GLU A 121 2.55 13.91 -12.13
CA GLU A 121 2.85 15.30 -12.45
C GLU A 121 3.63 15.95 -11.30
N GLN A 122 4.49 16.92 -11.63
CA GLN A 122 5.30 17.68 -10.67
C GLN A 122 4.51 18.83 -10.05
#